data_AF-A0A9W5PLF6-F1
#
_entry.id   AF-A0A9W5PLF6-F1
#
_cell.length_a   1.000
_cell.length_b   1.000
_cell.length_c   1.000
_cell.angle_alpha   90.00
_cell.angle_beta   90.00
_cell.angle_gamma   90.00
#
_symmetry.space_group_name_H-M   'P 1'
#
loop_
_entity.id
_entity.type
_entity.pdbx_description
1 polymer ?
#
loop_
_entity_poly.entity_id
_entity_poly.type
_entity_poly.pdbx_seq_one_letter_code
_entity_poly.pdbx_strand_id
1 'polypeptide(L)' 'MKELNWINAIEWGKIHCPMLGKEVMTYYPEGSKPYDTYTNPFVNEGGEVLYYRFDQDEGHWLEEPYWLEDLCERF' A
#
# COMPACT_ATOMS: atom_id res chain seq x y z
N MET A 1 -3.14 15.17 -3.66
CA MET A 1 -2.60 14.01 -2.90
C MET A 1 -1.09 14.01 -3.02
N LYS A 2 -0.38 13.87 -1.90
CA LYS A 2 1.09 13.78 -1.86
C LYS A 2 1.48 12.33 -1.55
N GLU A 3 2.32 11.72 -2.37
CA GLU A 3 2.86 10.38 -2.12
C GLU A 3 4.14 10.43 -1.31
N LEU A 4 4.35 9.39 -0.51
CA LEU A 4 5.55 9.09 0.26
C LEU A 4 6.15 7.78 -0.27
N ASN A 5 7.43 7.53 0.04
CA ASN A 5 8.09 6.29 -0.34
C ASN A 5 8.39 5.44 0.90
N TRP A 6 8.27 4.13 0.75
CA TRP A 6 8.78 3.18 1.72
C TRP A 6 10.31 3.18 1.73
N ILE A 7 10.91 3.03 2.91
CA ILE A 7 12.38 2.92 3.04
C ILE A 7 12.88 1.47 3.09
N ASN A 8 12.02 0.52 3.51
CA ASN A 8 12.35 -0.88 3.74
C ASN A 8 11.35 -1.83 3.04
N ALA A 9 10.90 -1.46 1.84
CA ALA A 9 9.99 -2.28 1.04
C ALA A 9 10.57 -2.56 -0.34
N ILE A 10 10.24 -3.71 -0.89
CA ILE A 10 10.69 -4.19 -2.19
C ILE A 10 9.58 -3.99 -3.21
N GLU A 11 9.92 -3.47 -4.39
CA GLU A 11 9.00 -3.38 -5.52
C GLU A 11 8.53 -4.77 -5.97
N TRP A 12 7.23 -4.94 -6.14
CA TRP A 12 6.63 -6.18 -6.63
C TRP A 12 6.22 -6.06 -8.09
N GLY A 13 5.36 -5.08 -8.41
CA GLY A 13 4.82 -4.92 -9.75
C GLY A 13 3.75 -3.83 -9.84
N LYS A 14 3.35 -3.49 -11.07
CA LYS A 14 2.29 -2.50 -11.31
C LYS A 14 0.92 -3.16 -11.33
N ILE A 15 -0.02 -2.58 -10.58
CA ILE A 15 -1.42 -3.03 -10.53
C ILE A 15 -2.32 -1.80 -10.62
N HIS A 16 -3.42 -1.89 -11.37
CA HIS A 16 -4.43 -0.83 -11.40
C HIS A 16 -5.20 -0.79 -10.08
N CYS A 17 -5.13 0.33 -9.35
CA CYS A 17 -5.84 0.57 -8.10
C CYS A 17 -7.11 1.41 -8.38
N PRO A 18 -8.32 0.82 -8.27
CA PRO A 18 -9.55 1.53 -8.63
C PRO A 18 -9.85 2.70 -7.69
N MET A 19 -9.50 2.61 -6.40
CA MET A 19 -9.71 3.68 -5.41
C MET A 19 -8.85 4.92 -5.71
N LEU A 20 -7.70 4.75 -6.36
CA LEU A 20 -6.82 5.85 -6.79
C LEU A 20 -6.99 6.20 -8.28
N GLY A 21 -7.79 5.44 -9.02
CA GLY A 21 -8.05 5.64 -10.44
C GLY A 21 -6.82 5.53 -11.35
N LYS A 22 -5.78 4.79 -10.95
CA LYS A 22 -4.51 4.71 -11.70
C LYS A 22 -3.74 3.42 -11.45
N GLU A 23 -2.80 3.10 -12.34
CA GLU A 23 -1.76 2.10 -12.06
C GLU A 23 -0.76 2.61 -11.03
N VAL A 24 -0.41 1.74 -10.09
CA VAL A 24 0.53 2.01 -9.01
C VAL A 24 1.55 0.88 -8.93
N MET A 25 2.81 1.22 -8.63
CA MET A 25 3.77 0.21 -8.19
C MET A 25 3.35 -0.26 -6.79
N THR A 26 3.33 -1.57 -6.59
CA THR A 26 3.07 -2.16 -5.28
C THR A 26 4.36 -2.68 -4.65
N TYR A 27 4.35 -2.74 -3.32
CA TYR A 27 5.51 -3.05 -2.50
C TYR A 27 5.16 -4.10 -1.45
N TYR A 28 6.17 -4.79 -0.93
CA TYR A 28 6.06 -5.68 0.23
C TYR A 28 7.28 -5.53 1.15
N PRO A 29 7.20 -5.89 2.44
CA PRO A 29 8.31 -5.63 3.37
C PRO A 29 9.54 -6.45 3.00
N GLU A 30 10.72 -5.85 3.09
CA GLU A 30 11.97 -6.60 2.93
C GLU A 30 12.04 -7.76 3.95
N GLY A 31 12.48 -8.94 3.50
CA GLY A 31 12.56 -10.14 4.35
C GLY A 31 11.23 -10.88 4.56
N SER A 32 10.13 -10.40 3.97
CA SER A 32 8.83 -11.07 3.99
C SER A 32 8.45 -11.65 2.63
N LYS A 33 7.38 -12.45 2.59
CA LYS A 33 6.80 -12.96 1.34
C LYS A 33 5.71 -12.01 0.85
N PRO A 34 5.54 -11.84 -0.47
CA PRO A 34 4.57 -10.91 -1.05
C PRO A 34 3.14 -11.51 -1.10
N TYR A 35 2.61 -12.01 0.03
CA TYR A 35 1.22 -12.46 0.13
C TYR A 35 0.24 -11.28 0.03
N ASP A 36 0.63 -10.18 0.68
CA ASP A 36 0.02 -8.88 0.52
C ASP A 36 1.04 -7.93 -0.11
N THR A 37 0.57 -7.09 -1.02
CA THR A 37 1.36 -5.95 -1.52
C THR A 37 0.57 -4.66 -1.35
N TYR A 38 1.25 -3.53 -1.30
CA TYR A 38 0.60 -2.26 -0.97
C TYR A 38 1.10 -1.11 -1.82
N THR A 39 0.28 -0.08 -1.96
CA THR A 39 0.67 1.15 -2.65
C THR A 39 1.79 1.87 -1.90
N ASN A 40 2.37 2.89 -2.53
CA ASN A 40 3.02 3.94 -1.76
C ASN A 40 2.03 4.57 -0.78
N PRO A 41 2.46 4.99 0.43
CA PRO A 41 1.61 5.76 1.31
C PRO A 41 1.30 7.11 0.69
N PHE A 42 0.13 7.66 1.00
CA PHE A 42 -0.28 8.97 0.54
C PHE A 42 -0.95 9.75 1.65
N VAL A 43 -0.82 11.08 1.58
CA VAL A 43 -1.51 12.00 2.49
C VAL A 43 -2.87 12.35 1.92
N ASN A 44 -3.93 12.09 2.68
CA ASN A 44 -5.30 12.46 2.33
C ASN A 44 -5.59 13.96 2.65
N GLU A 45 -6.82 14.43 2.40
CA GLU A 45 -7.20 15.83 2.67
C GLU A 45 -7.23 16.18 4.17
N GLY A 46 -7.44 15.19 5.03
CA GLY A 46 -7.40 15.33 6.49
C GLY A 46 -6.00 15.38 7.08
N GLY A 47 -4.96 15.15 6.27
CA GLY A 47 -3.57 15.09 6.72
C GLY A 47 -3.15 13.71 7.25
N GLU A 48 -4.01 12.70 7.14
CA GLU A 48 -3.73 11.32 7.52
C GLU A 48 -2.88 10.64 6.44
N VAL A 49 -2.01 9.72 6.86
CA VAL A 49 -1.16 8.94 5.95
C VAL A 49 -1.75 7.55 5.79
N LEU A 50 -2.17 7.23 4.56
CA LEU A 50 -2.92 6.01 4.24
C LEU A 50 -2.21 5.21 3.15
N TYR A 51 -2.55 3.92 3.02
CA TYR A 51 -2.17 3.07 1.89
C TYR A 51 -3.27 2.05 1.57
N TYR A 52 -3.30 1.57 0.33
CA TYR A 52 -4.18 0.46 -0.06
C TYR A 52 -3.41 -0.85 -0.14
N ARG A 53 -4.09 -1.96 0.14
CA ARG A 53 -3.55 -3.31 0.10
C ARG A 53 -4.17 -4.12 -1.02
N PHE A 54 -3.35 -4.85 -1.75
CA PHE A 54 -3.73 -5.85 -2.72
C PHE A 54 -3.37 -7.24 -2.17
N ASP A 55 -4.39 -8.08 -2.05
CA ASP A 55 -4.27 -9.48 -1.67
C ASP A 55 -3.85 -10.28 -2.91
N GLN A 56 -2.63 -10.83 -2.90
CA GLN A 56 -2.09 -11.58 -4.03
C GLN A 56 -2.65 -13.00 -4.10
N ASP A 57 -3.14 -13.55 -2.99
CA ASP A 57 -3.71 -14.89 -2.93
C ASP A 57 -5.13 -14.90 -3.51
N GLU A 58 -5.92 -13.85 -3.23
CA GLU A 58 -7.28 -13.68 -3.75
C GLU A 58 -7.37 -12.84 -5.02
N GLY A 59 -6.33 -12.07 -5.34
CA GLY A 59 -6.22 -11.31 -6.60
C GLY A 59 -7.10 -10.06 -6.65
N HIS A 60 -7.31 -9.39 -5.52
CA HIS A 60 -8.13 -8.18 -5.46
C HIS A 60 -7.58 -7.13 -4.47
N TRP A 61 -8.02 -5.89 -4.65
CA TRP A 61 -7.75 -4.82 -3.69
C TRP A 61 -8.74 -4.86 -2.55
N LEU A 62 -8.26 -4.61 -1.34
CA LEU A 62 -9.15 -4.25 -0.24
C LEU A 62 -9.63 -2.81 -0.44
N GLU A 63 -10.95 -2.63 -0.37
CA GLU A 63 -11.62 -1.37 -0.72
C GLU A 63 -11.32 -0.24 0.30
N GLU A 64 -11.12 -0.60 1.57
CA GLU A 64 -10.81 0.35 2.64
C GLU A 64 -9.31 0.62 2.71
N PRO A 65 -8.89 1.90 2.84
CA PRO A 65 -7.50 2.24 3.09
C PRO A 65 -7.10 1.86 4.52
N TYR A 66 -5.81 1.63 4.72
CA TYR A 66 -5.22 1.41 6.04
C TYR A 66 -4.43 2.63 6.47
N TRP A 67 -4.48 2.98 7.75
CA TRP A 67 -3.66 4.02 8.34
C TRP A 67 -2.23 3.51 8.50
N LEU A 68 -1.25 4.34 8.14
CA LEU A 68 0.16 3.99 8.30
C LEU A 68 0.54 3.84 9.78
N GLU A 69 -0.10 4.59 10.67
CA GLU A 69 0.16 4.52 12.12
C GLU A 69 -0.20 3.16 12.73
N ASP A 70 -1.26 2.51 12.22
CA ASP A 70 -1.66 1.15 12.65
C ASP A 70 -0.62 0.08 12.29
N LEU A 71 0.23 0.35 11.30
CA LEU A 71 1.32 -0.55 10.92
C LEU A 71 2.44 -0.52 11.96
N CYS A 72 2.74 0.65 12.52
CA CYS A 72 3.78 0.81 13.55
C CYS A 72 3.43 0.11 14.87
N GLU A 73 2.15 -0.11 15.17
CA GLU A 73 1.73 -0.83 16.38
C GLU A 73 1.83 -2.37 16.25
N ARG A 74 2.14 -2.87 15.05
CA ARG A 74 2.22 -4.32 14.76
C ARG A 74 3.64 -4.85 14.62
N PHE A 75 4.66 -4.02 14.83
CA PHE A 75 6.09 -4.39 14.79
C PHE A 75 6.78 -4.16 16.13
#